data_AF-A0A7Y1ZW09-F1
#
_entry.id   AF-A0A7Y1ZW09-F1
#
_cell.length_a   1.000
_cell.length_b   1.000
_cell.length_c   1.000
_cell.angle_alpha   90.00
_cell.angle_beta   90.00
_cell.angle_gamma   90.00
#
_symmetry.space_group_name_H-M   'P 1'
#
loop_
_entity.id
_entity.type
_entity.pdbx_description
1 polymer ?
#
loop_
_entity_poly.entity_id
_entity_poly.type
_entity_poly.pdbx_seq_one_letter_code
_entity_poly.pdbx_strand_id
1 'polypeptide(L)'
;MRQALARVAPGTPLRDGIDRVVRAQAGALLVLSDEADVLSICSGGFLVDAPYSPQRLSELAKMDGAIILSNEGGRIARANVHLVPDPTVPTSETGTRHRTAERVARSLGVPVVSASEEMGVINVYAGGTKRQLQEVGHLLERANQALQTLERYKTKLDDAIANLTAVEVEDVATLRDVVTVVQRGEMVHRIADEIETMIIELGRDARLLRLQLDELYGEIDDELDLVVADYLPAGRTAEETLLEMSKLADDDVSDLRVASSVLGRDGDTDDLGQEVAPKGLRLLRRVSRLSAKLAHGVADHFGGLAKLQRATLDDLMSVDGVDEATARAIRETLSRITESTILDQY
;
A
#
# COMPACT_ATOMS: atom_id res chain seq x y z
N MET A 1 -4.80 11.88 -1.26
CA MET A 1 -3.84 12.34 -0.22
C MET A 1 -2.38 12.10 -0.61
N ARG A 2 -1.93 10.86 -0.91
CA ARG A 2 -0.52 10.55 -1.27
C ARG A 2 0.11 11.50 -2.30
N GLN A 3 -0.58 11.76 -3.41
CA GLN A 3 -0.12 12.72 -4.43
C GLN A 3 0.09 14.13 -3.88
N ALA A 4 -0.78 14.61 -2.98
CA ALA A 4 -0.65 15.93 -2.36
C ALA A 4 0.57 15.98 -1.42
N LEU A 5 0.79 14.94 -0.63
CA LEU A 5 1.98 14.83 0.24
C LEU A 5 3.27 14.82 -0.58
N ALA A 6 3.32 14.06 -1.68
CA ALA A 6 4.49 14.00 -2.56
C ALA A 6 4.87 15.39 -3.10
N ARG A 7 3.89 16.26 -3.38
CA ARG A 7 4.12 17.62 -3.87
C ARG A 7 4.69 18.56 -2.81
N VAL A 8 4.47 18.28 -1.53
CA VAL A 8 4.98 19.09 -0.40
C VAL A 8 6.03 18.34 0.42
N ALA A 9 6.59 17.27 -0.13
CA ALA A 9 7.62 16.47 0.52
C ALA A 9 8.98 17.18 0.50
N PRO A 10 9.87 16.90 1.48
CA PRO A 10 11.25 17.40 1.50
C PRO A 10 11.99 17.16 0.19
N GLY A 11 12.75 18.18 -0.24
CA GLY A 11 13.47 18.20 -1.51
C GLY A 11 12.65 18.71 -2.71
N THR A 12 11.36 19.02 -2.52
CA THR A 12 10.56 19.74 -3.54
C THR A 12 10.71 21.25 -3.40
N PRO A 13 10.69 22.02 -4.50
CA PRO A 13 10.69 23.48 -4.44
C PRO A 13 9.50 24.04 -3.65
N LEU A 14 8.36 23.35 -3.68
CA LEU A 14 7.16 23.76 -2.94
C LEU A 14 7.37 23.64 -1.44
N ARG A 15 7.95 22.52 -0.96
CA ARG A 15 8.30 22.36 0.46
C ARG A 15 9.30 23.41 0.92
N ASP A 16 10.36 23.67 0.14
CA ASP A 16 11.35 24.72 0.46
C ASP A 16 10.69 26.10 0.63
N GLY A 17 9.70 26.40 -0.21
CA GLY A 17 8.92 27.64 -0.12
C GLY A 17 8.04 27.69 1.12
N ILE A 18 7.32 26.60 1.42
CA ILE A 18 6.46 26.51 2.61
C ILE A 18 7.29 26.61 3.89
N ASP A 19 8.41 25.89 3.98
CA ASP A 19 9.31 25.95 5.14
C ASP A 19 9.86 27.38 5.32
N ARG A 20 10.12 28.09 4.23
CA ARG A 20 10.55 29.49 4.28
C ARG A 20 9.45 30.43 4.78
N VAL A 21 8.20 30.20 4.39
CA VAL A 21 7.03 30.95 4.92
C VAL A 21 6.93 30.75 6.43
N VAL A 22 7.02 29.51 6.90
CA VAL A 22 6.96 29.18 8.33
C VAL A 22 8.12 29.80 9.10
N ARG A 23 9.36 29.72 8.57
CA ARG A 23 10.55 30.35 9.18
C ARG A 23 10.46 31.87 9.25
N ALA A 24 9.75 32.49 8.31
CA ALA A 24 9.49 33.93 8.32
C ALA A 24 8.36 34.33 9.29
N GLN A 25 7.78 33.38 10.03
CA GLN A 25 6.59 33.57 10.86
C GLN A 25 5.46 34.24 10.07
N ALA A 26 5.22 33.76 8.85
CA ALA A 26 4.11 34.21 8.02
C ALA A 26 3.06 33.10 7.89
N GLY A 27 1.79 33.48 7.76
CA GLY A 27 0.72 32.56 7.41
C GLY A 27 0.62 32.37 5.90
N ALA A 28 0.16 31.19 5.45
CA ALA A 28 -0.16 31.00 4.04
C ALA A 28 -1.38 30.11 3.84
N LEU A 29 -2.11 30.37 2.76
CA LEU A 29 -3.16 29.50 2.23
C LEU A 29 -2.88 29.28 0.74
N LEU A 30 -2.45 28.08 0.38
CA LEU A 30 -2.01 27.72 -0.97
C LEU A 30 -3.00 26.77 -1.60
N VAL A 31 -3.55 27.11 -2.77
CA VAL A 31 -4.38 26.21 -3.57
C VAL A 31 -3.53 25.68 -4.72
N LEU A 32 -3.44 24.36 -4.84
CA LEU A 32 -2.54 23.70 -5.78
C LEU A 32 -3.21 23.33 -7.11
N SER A 33 -3.98 24.26 -7.67
CA SER A 33 -4.63 24.18 -8.98
C SER A 33 -5.06 25.58 -9.43
N ASP A 34 -4.90 25.89 -10.71
CA ASP A 34 -5.33 27.13 -11.36
C ASP A 34 -6.46 26.91 -12.39
N GLU A 35 -7.19 25.81 -12.24
CA GLU A 35 -8.33 25.47 -13.10
C GLU A 35 -9.52 26.43 -12.93
N ALA A 36 -10.42 26.43 -13.92
CA ALA A 36 -11.56 27.35 -13.99
C ALA A 36 -12.43 27.32 -12.72
N ASP A 37 -12.64 26.15 -12.13
CA ASP A 37 -13.44 25.99 -10.92
C ASP A 37 -12.79 26.69 -9.71
N VAL A 38 -11.46 26.60 -9.57
CA VAL A 38 -10.72 27.33 -8.53
C VAL A 38 -10.79 28.84 -8.79
N LEU A 39 -10.62 29.26 -10.04
CA LEU A 39 -10.68 30.68 -10.40
C LEU A 39 -12.08 31.28 -10.20
N SER A 40 -13.15 30.48 -10.30
CA SER A 40 -14.53 30.93 -10.12
C SER A 40 -14.85 31.36 -8.67
N ILE A 41 -14.16 30.76 -7.68
CA ILE A 41 -14.30 31.08 -6.26
C ILE A 41 -13.31 32.14 -5.78
N CYS A 42 -12.45 32.65 -6.66
CA CYS A 42 -11.46 33.67 -6.36
C CYS A 42 -12.09 35.07 -6.43
N SER A 43 -12.11 35.79 -5.31
CA SER A 43 -12.53 37.19 -5.23
C SER A 43 -11.34 38.10 -4.92
N GLY A 44 -11.22 39.21 -5.64
CA GLY A 44 -10.10 40.15 -5.48
C GLY A 44 -8.74 39.56 -5.86
N GLY A 45 -7.70 40.05 -5.18
CA GLY A 45 -6.30 39.73 -5.47
C GLY A 45 -5.80 40.28 -6.80
N PHE A 46 -4.63 39.79 -7.23
CA PHE A 46 -4.03 40.20 -8.49
C PHE A 46 -3.40 39.03 -9.24
N LEU A 47 -3.35 39.17 -10.57
CA LEU A 47 -2.67 38.24 -11.45
C LEU A 47 -1.16 38.37 -11.25
N VAL A 48 -0.50 37.26 -10.92
CA VAL A 48 0.96 37.18 -10.83
C VAL A 48 1.52 36.61 -12.12
N ASP A 49 0.92 35.50 -12.60
CA ASP A 49 1.30 34.74 -13.81
C ASP A 49 2.83 34.63 -14.01
N ALA A 50 3.53 34.20 -12.96
CA ALA A 50 4.99 34.15 -12.95
C ALA A 50 5.50 32.75 -12.55
N PRO A 51 6.68 32.32 -13.04
CA PRO A 51 7.30 31.08 -12.62
C PRO A 51 7.41 30.97 -11.09
N TYR A 52 7.25 29.76 -10.57
CA TYR A 52 7.39 29.51 -9.15
C TYR A 52 8.85 29.66 -8.70
N SER A 53 9.06 30.26 -7.52
CA SER A 53 10.29 30.09 -6.76
C SER A 53 9.98 30.16 -5.25
N PRO A 54 10.75 29.45 -4.40
CA PRO A 54 10.59 29.51 -2.95
C PRO A 54 10.63 30.95 -2.40
N GLN A 55 11.50 31.79 -2.97
CA GLN A 55 11.62 33.22 -2.66
C GLN A 55 10.31 33.96 -2.95
N ARG A 56 9.75 33.79 -4.15
CA ARG A 56 8.51 34.47 -4.57
C ARG A 56 7.34 34.04 -3.70
N LEU A 57 7.21 32.74 -3.42
CA LEU A 57 6.17 32.25 -2.54
C LEU A 57 6.25 32.93 -1.15
N SER A 58 7.45 32.96 -0.57
CA SER A 58 7.69 33.57 0.74
C SER A 58 7.41 35.07 0.77
N GLU A 59 7.74 35.82 -0.28
CA GLU A 59 7.42 37.25 -0.36
C GLU A 59 5.91 37.49 -0.53
N LEU A 60 5.24 36.70 -1.36
CA LEU A 60 3.80 36.83 -1.59
C LEU A 60 2.97 36.42 -0.37
N ALA A 61 3.46 35.45 0.41
CA ALA A 61 2.80 34.99 1.64
C ALA A 61 2.81 36.02 2.77
N LYS A 62 3.60 37.10 2.67
CA LYS A 62 3.54 38.23 3.62
C LYS A 62 2.28 39.06 3.47
N MET A 63 1.57 38.90 2.34
CA MET A 63 0.26 39.52 2.14
C MET A 63 -0.83 38.62 2.71
N ASP A 64 -1.97 39.22 3.04
CA ASP A 64 -3.17 38.47 3.40
C ASP A 64 -3.76 37.69 2.22
N GLY A 65 -4.63 36.73 2.53
CA GLY A 65 -5.36 35.95 1.53
C GLY A 65 -4.67 34.67 1.08
N ALA A 66 -5.11 34.16 -0.07
CA ALA A 66 -4.66 32.91 -0.66
C ALA A 66 -3.76 33.14 -1.88
N ILE A 67 -2.91 32.16 -2.14
CA ILE A 67 -2.03 32.08 -3.31
C ILE A 67 -2.48 30.88 -4.15
N ILE A 68 -2.70 31.11 -5.44
CA ILE A 68 -3.11 30.09 -6.40
C ILE A 68 -1.89 29.67 -7.20
N LEU A 69 -1.55 28.38 -7.14
CA LEU A 69 -0.47 27.78 -7.90
C LEU A 69 -1.03 26.95 -9.05
N SER A 70 -0.24 26.76 -10.10
CA SER A 70 -0.62 25.83 -11.16
C SER A 70 -0.72 24.40 -10.65
N ASN A 71 -1.41 23.53 -11.40
CA ASN A 71 -1.57 22.13 -11.01
C ASN A 71 -0.23 21.40 -10.79
N GLU A 72 0.82 21.74 -11.54
CA GLU A 72 2.17 21.17 -11.34
C GLU A 72 3.01 21.93 -10.30
N GLY A 73 2.53 23.07 -9.78
CA GLY A 73 3.25 23.93 -8.84
C GLY A 73 4.40 24.74 -9.46
N GLY A 74 4.59 24.68 -10.78
CA GLY A 74 5.66 25.40 -11.49
C GLY A 74 5.39 26.90 -11.72
N ARG A 75 4.18 27.37 -11.45
CA ARG A 75 3.75 28.77 -11.68
C ARG A 75 2.87 29.27 -10.55
N ILE A 76 3.01 30.55 -10.20
CA ILE A 76 2.11 31.29 -9.32
C ILE A 76 1.12 32.06 -10.21
N ALA A 77 -0.14 31.64 -10.20
CA ALA A 77 -1.18 32.25 -11.03
C ALA A 77 -1.68 33.57 -10.40
N ARG A 78 -2.05 33.53 -9.13
CA ARG A 78 -2.62 34.68 -8.39
C ARG A 78 -2.14 34.72 -6.95
N ALA A 79 -2.16 35.90 -6.36
CA ALA A 79 -1.87 36.12 -4.95
C ALA A 79 -2.84 37.15 -4.35
N ASN A 80 -2.89 37.19 -3.01
CA ASN A 80 -3.79 38.05 -2.23
C ASN A 80 -5.28 37.85 -2.59
N VAL A 81 -5.65 36.60 -2.87
CA VAL A 81 -7.02 36.24 -3.29
C VAL A 81 -7.86 35.91 -2.07
N HIS A 82 -9.10 36.39 -2.02
CA HIS A 82 -10.10 35.92 -1.06
C HIS A 82 -10.88 34.75 -1.68
N LEU A 83 -10.75 33.56 -1.09
CA LEU A 83 -11.49 32.37 -1.53
C LEU A 83 -12.88 32.32 -0.91
N VAL A 84 -13.90 32.14 -1.74
CA VAL A 84 -15.31 32.05 -1.33
C VAL A 84 -15.89 30.68 -1.72
N PRO A 85 -15.54 29.60 -0.99
CA PRO A 85 -16.09 28.28 -1.25
C PRO A 85 -17.55 28.16 -0.80
N ASP A 86 -18.23 27.11 -1.24
CA ASP A 86 -19.60 26.81 -0.84
C ASP A 86 -19.72 26.73 0.70
N PRO A 87 -20.56 27.58 1.34
CA PRO A 87 -20.69 27.62 2.79
C PRO A 87 -21.40 26.40 3.38
N THR A 88 -22.12 25.62 2.57
CA THR A 88 -22.86 24.41 2.99
C THR A 88 -21.95 23.20 3.18
N VAL A 89 -20.73 23.24 2.63
CA VAL A 89 -19.74 22.17 2.79
C VAL A 89 -19.34 22.05 4.28
N PRO A 90 -19.48 20.85 4.88
CA PRO A 90 -19.18 20.65 6.29
C PRO A 90 -17.67 20.82 6.54
N THR A 91 -17.34 21.36 7.71
CA THR A 91 -15.96 21.56 8.16
C THR A 91 -15.90 21.34 9.67
N SER A 92 -14.84 20.69 10.12
CA SER A 92 -14.54 20.50 11.55
C SER A 92 -13.53 21.50 12.09
N GLU A 93 -13.00 22.38 11.23
CA GLU A 93 -11.96 23.34 11.60
C GLU A 93 -12.56 24.58 12.27
N THR A 94 -11.83 25.17 13.21
CA THR A 94 -12.30 26.30 14.03
C THR A 94 -11.81 27.68 13.53
N GLY A 95 -10.75 27.73 12.71
CA GLY A 95 -10.19 28.97 12.15
C GLY A 95 -10.67 29.27 10.73
N THR A 96 -10.90 30.55 10.39
CA THR A 96 -11.39 30.96 9.06
C THR A 96 -10.53 30.44 7.91
N ARG A 97 -9.20 30.57 8.01
CA ARG A 97 -8.24 30.04 7.01
C ARG A 97 -8.35 28.53 6.84
N HIS A 98 -8.41 27.80 7.95
CA HIS A 98 -8.49 26.33 7.96
C HIS A 98 -9.84 25.81 7.44
N ARG A 99 -10.94 26.47 7.81
CA ARG A 99 -12.29 26.20 7.29
C ARG A 99 -12.36 26.41 5.78
N THR A 100 -11.80 27.52 5.30
CA THR A 100 -11.71 27.78 3.86
C THR A 100 -10.85 26.72 3.17
N ALA A 101 -9.71 26.35 3.75
CA ALA A 101 -8.84 25.32 3.19
C ALA A 101 -9.55 23.97 3.04
N GLU A 102 -10.20 23.50 4.10
CA GLU A 102 -10.93 22.24 4.09
C GLU A 102 -12.10 22.27 3.10
N ARG A 103 -12.86 23.37 3.06
CA ARG A 103 -14.00 23.51 2.15
C ARG A 103 -13.57 23.52 0.70
N VAL A 104 -12.55 24.29 0.34
CA VAL A 104 -12.02 24.35 -1.03
C VAL A 104 -11.53 22.97 -1.46
N ALA A 105 -10.75 22.29 -0.61
CA ALA A 105 -10.23 20.97 -0.91
C ALA A 105 -11.34 19.92 -1.08
N ARG A 106 -12.40 19.99 -0.27
CA ARG A 106 -13.56 19.09 -0.36
C ARG A 106 -14.45 19.39 -1.56
N SER A 107 -14.78 20.66 -1.81
CA SER A 107 -15.74 21.06 -2.83
C SER A 107 -15.19 20.90 -4.24
N LEU A 108 -13.90 21.20 -4.44
CA LEU A 108 -13.27 21.19 -5.77
C LEU A 108 -12.36 19.98 -5.99
N GLY A 109 -12.12 19.14 -4.99
CA GLY A 109 -11.23 17.98 -5.10
C GLY A 109 -9.75 18.34 -5.31
N VAL A 110 -9.35 19.59 -5.09
CA VAL A 110 -7.98 20.07 -5.29
C VAL A 110 -7.17 20.06 -3.99
N PRO A 111 -5.85 19.83 -4.02
CA PRO A 111 -5.02 19.93 -2.83
C PRO A 111 -4.91 21.38 -2.33
N VAL A 112 -5.06 21.57 -1.03
CA VAL A 112 -4.89 22.87 -0.36
C VAL A 112 -3.91 22.74 0.79
N VAL A 113 -2.99 23.68 0.92
CA VAL A 113 -2.01 23.74 2.01
C VAL A 113 -2.26 24.98 2.85
N SER A 114 -2.30 24.82 4.16
CA SER A 114 -2.31 25.96 5.09
C SER A 114 -1.06 25.93 5.96
N ALA A 115 -0.37 27.06 6.09
CA ALA A 115 0.67 27.28 7.07
C ALA A 115 0.17 28.24 8.15
N SER A 116 0.30 27.83 9.41
CA SER A 116 -0.04 28.65 10.58
C SER A 116 1.15 29.51 10.99
N GLU A 117 0.90 30.81 11.11
CA GLU A 117 1.86 31.80 11.61
C GLU A 117 2.20 31.56 13.08
N GLU A 118 1.19 31.36 13.92
CA GLU A 118 1.34 31.27 15.37
C GLU A 118 1.94 29.93 15.82
N MET A 119 1.49 28.84 15.20
CA MET A 119 1.86 27.48 15.62
C MET A 119 3.02 26.89 14.82
N GLY A 120 3.42 27.52 13.70
CA GLY A 120 4.42 26.96 12.78
C GLY A 120 4.01 25.63 12.12
N VAL A 121 2.71 25.31 12.18
CA VAL A 121 2.16 24.04 11.70
C VAL A 121 1.76 24.14 10.23
N ILE A 122 2.08 23.11 9.46
CA ILE A 122 1.65 22.95 8.07
C ILE A 122 0.59 21.87 7.99
N ASN A 123 -0.57 22.17 7.43
CA ASN A 123 -1.64 21.22 7.15
C ASN A 123 -1.88 21.09 5.65
N VAL A 124 -2.10 19.87 5.19
CA VAL A 124 -2.49 19.53 3.82
C VAL A 124 -3.90 18.97 3.84
N TYR A 125 -4.77 19.51 3.00
CA TYR A 125 -6.15 19.08 2.80
C TYR A 125 -6.28 18.50 1.39
N ALA A 126 -6.70 17.25 1.28
CA ALA A 126 -6.90 16.60 -0.01
C ALA A 126 -7.84 15.38 0.11
N GLY A 127 -8.74 15.20 -0.86
CA GLY A 127 -9.62 14.02 -0.91
C GLY A 127 -10.45 13.83 0.37
N GLY A 128 -10.98 14.92 0.94
CA GLY A 128 -11.79 14.87 2.16
C GLY A 128 -11.04 14.64 3.47
N THR A 129 -9.71 14.51 3.43
CA THR A 129 -8.88 14.27 4.62
C THR A 129 -7.92 15.42 4.87
N LYS A 130 -7.50 15.56 6.13
CA LYS A 130 -6.49 16.52 6.60
C LYS A 130 -5.29 15.75 7.11
N ARG A 131 -4.08 16.19 6.74
CA ARG A 131 -2.82 15.67 7.28
C ARG A 131 -1.92 16.82 7.69
N GLN A 132 -1.53 16.84 8.95
CA GLN A 132 -0.50 17.74 9.46
C GLN A 132 0.86 17.18 9.05
N LEU A 133 1.71 18.00 8.41
CA LEU A 133 3.06 17.57 8.08
C LEU A 133 3.89 17.48 9.35
N GLN A 134 4.60 16.37 9.50
CA GLN A 134 5.49 16.15 10.63
C GLN A 134 6.88 16.74 10.37
N GLU A 135 7.62 16.99 11.45
CA GLU A 135 9.04 17.28 11.35
C GLU A 135 9.78 16.07 10.80
N VAL A 136 10.74 16.31 9.89
CA VAL A 136 11.48 15.24 9.19
C VAL A 136 12.13 14.27 10.17
N GLY A 137 12.75 14.78 11.25
CA GLY A 137 13.40 13.94 12.27
C GLY A 137 12.41 12.99 12.96
N HIS A 138 11.28 13.51 13.42
CA HIS A 138 10.24 12.69 14.07
C HIS A 138 9.65 11.65 13.12
N LEU A 139 9.40 12.04 11.87
CA LEU A 139 8.88 11.14 10.85
C LEU A 139 9.88 10.02 10.50
N LEU A 140 11.17 10.33 10.43
CA LEU A 140 12.23 9.34 10.25
C LEU A 140 12.30 8.35 11.43
N GLU A 141 12.20 8.83 12.67
CA GLU A 141 12.18 7.95 13.85
C GLU A 141 11.00 6.98 13.81
N ARG A 142 9.80 7.47 13.51
CA ARG A 142 8.60 6.64 13.36
C ARG A 142 8.73 5.63 12.22
N ALA A 143 9.27 6.05 11.07
CA ALA A 143 9.47 5.15 9.93
C ALA A 143 10.47 4.03 10.26
N ASN A 144 11.55 4.32 10.98
CA ASN A 144 12.49 3.30 11.45
C ASN A 144 11.85 2.33 12.46
N GLN A 145 11.00 2.81 13.36
CA GLN A 145 10.25 1.95 14.29
C GLN A 145 9.26 1.03 13.57
N ALA A 146 8.56 1.57 12.57
CA ALA A 146 7.65 0.79 11.73
C ALA A 146 8.42 -0.28 10.94
N LEU A 147 9.59 0.05 10.37
CA LEU A 147 10.44 -0.91 9.66
C LEU A 147 10.89 -2.07 10.57
N GLN A 148 11.35 -1.78 11.79
CA GLN A 148 11.69 -2.82 12.77
C GLN A 148 10.48 -3.67 13.20
N THR A 149 9.28 -3.10 13.11
CA THR A 149 8.04 -3.85 13.36
C THR A 149 7.75 -4.75 12.17
N LEU A 150 7.87 -4.24 10.94
CA LEU A 150 7.73 -5.00 9.70
C LEU A 150 8.66 -6.22 9.68
N GLU A 151 9.94 -6.06 10.03
CA GLU A 151 10.92 -7.16 10.12
C GLU A 151 10.43 -8.28 11.06
N ARG A 152 9.91 -7.93 12.24
CA ARG A 152 9.38 -8.92 13.20
C ARG A 152 8.13 -9.63 12.69
N TYR A 153 7.25 -8.91 11.99
CA TYR A 153 6.05 -9.51 11.41
C TYR A 153 6.39 -10.38 10.20
N LYS A 154 7.38 -9.99 9.39
CA LYS A 154 7.95 -10.81 8.32
C LYS A 154 8.46 -12.14 8.85
N THR A 155 9.29 -12.15 9.91
CA THR A 155 9.76 -13.41 10.50
C THR A 155 8.60 -14.33 10.91
N LYS A 156 7.56 -13.77 11.54
CA LYS A 156 6.36 -14.55 11.92
C LYS A 156 5.56 -15.06 10.71
N LEU A 157 5.56 -14.30 9.62
CA LEU A 157 4.94 -14.74 8.37
C LEU A 157 5.75 -15.87 7.73
N ASP A 158 7.07 -15.73 7.65
CA ASP A 158 7.99 -16.75 7.14
C ASP A 158 7.81 -18.05 7.94
N ASP A 159 7.73 -17.98 9.28
CA ASP A 159 7.44 -19.14 10.15
C ASP A 159 6.06 -19.76 9.85
N ALA A 160 5.03 -18.94 9.64
CA ALA A 160 3.68 -19.43 9.33
C ALA A 160 3.64 -20.12 7.95
N ILE A 161 4.34 -19.58 6.95
CA ILE A 161 4.48 -20.15 5.62
C ILE A 161 5.23 -21.48 5.68
N ALA A 162 6.31 -21.56 6.47
CA ALA A 162 7.06 -22.81 6.67
C ALA A 162 6.17 -23.89 7.30
N ASN A 163 5.42 -23.54 8.35
CA ASN A 163 4.45 -24.46 8.98
C ASN A 163 3.36 -24.90 8.01
N LEU A 164 2.79 -23.98 7.23
CA LEU A 164 1.80 -24.32 6.20
C LEU A 164 2.40 -25.31 5.18
N THR A 165 3.63 -25.08 4.73
CA THR A 165 4.34 -25.99 3.81
C THR A 165 4.48 -27.40 4.39
N ALA A 166 4.75 -27.52 5.70
CA ALA A 166 4.85 -28.81 6.36
C ALA A 166 3.54 -29.60 6.33
N VAL A 167 2.44 -28.97 6.75
CA VAL A 167 1.13 -29.63 6.77
C VAL A 167 0.57 -29.87 5.35
N GLU A 168 0.95 -29.06 4.36
CA GLU A 168 0.64 -29.27 2.95
C GLU A 168 1.33 -30.52 2.38
N VAL A 169 2.61 -30.72 2.70
CA VAL A 169 3.38 -31.89 2.25
C VAL A 169 2.87 -33.18 2.88
N GLU A 170 2.41 -33.11 4.12
CA GLU A 170 1.81 -34.24 4.85
C GLU A 170 0.34 -34.50 4.47
N ASP A 171 -0.27 -33.67 3.61
CA ASP A 171 -1.67 -33.78 3.18
C ASP A 171 -2.68 -33.65 4.35
N VAL A 172 -2.36 -32.81 5.34
CA VAL A 172 -3.16 -32.57 6.57
C VAL A 172 -3.41 -31.08 6.84
N ALA A 173 -3.27 -30.23 5.83
CA ALA A 173 -3.49 -28.80 5.96
C ALA A 173 -4.95 -28.48 6.32
N THR A 174 -5.15 -27.54 7.25
CA THR A 174 -6.47 -27.08 7.67
C THR A 174 -6.73 -25.64 7.23
N LEU A 175 -8.00 -25.24 7.19
CA LEU A 175 -8.37 -23.85 6.89
C LEU A 175 -7.71 -22.87 7.87
N ARG A 176 -7.54 -23.26 9.14
CA ARG A 176 -6.82 -22.48 10.14
C ARG A 176 -5.40 -22.13 9.71
N ASP A 177 -4.67 -23.08 9.14
CA ASP A 177 -3.27 -22.89 8.74
C ASP A 177 -3.17 -21.85 7.63
N VAL A 178 -4.05 -21.98 6.62
CA VAL A 178 -4.13 -21.05 5.49
C VAL A 178 -4.50 -19.65 5.96
N VAL A 179 -5.58 -19.51 6.74
CA VAL A 179 -6.05 -18.21 7.22
C VAL A 179 -5.01 -17.54 8.11
N THR A 180 -4.24 -18.31 8.89
CA THR A 180 -3.14 -17.78 9.70
C THR A 180 -2.07 -17.12 8.82
N VAL A 181 -1.68 -17.74 7.70
CA VAL A 181 -0.72 -17.15 6.77
C VAL A 181 -1.28 -15.89 6.12
N VAL A 182 -2.51 -15.94 5.60
CA VAL A 182 -3.15 -14.78 4.95
C VAL A 182 -3.30 -13.61 5.93
N GLN A 183 -3.73 -13.86 7.16
CA GLN A 183 -3.82 -12.86 8.23
C GLN A 183 -2.46 -12.20 8.51
N ARG A 184 -1.40 -13.01 8.63
CA ARG A 184 -0.03 -12.50 8.87
C ARG A 184 0.45 -11.66 7.69
N GLY A 185 0.16 -12.09 6.47
CA GLY A 185 0.42 -11.35 5.25
C GLY A 185 -0.25 -9.99 5.23
N GLU A 186 -1.54 -9.94 5.56
CA GLU A 186 -2.29 -8.69 5.66
C GLU A 186 -1.69 -7.73 6.69
N MET A 187 -1.29 -8.22 7.86
CA MET A 187 -0.64 -7.37 8.87
C MET A 187 0.70 -6.80 8.37
N VAL A 188 1.48 -7.58 7.62
CA VAL A 188 2.71 -7.11 6.97
C VAL A 188 2.39 -6.04 5.91
N HIS A 189 1.37 -6.26 5.08
CA HIS A 189 0.93 -5.32 4.05
C HIS A 189 0.51 -3.96 4.64
N ARG A 190 -0.28 -3.96 5.73
CA ARG A 190 -0.71 -2.72 6.41
C ARG A 190 0.47 -1.90 6.92
N ILE A 191 1.46 -2.56 7.54
CA ILE A 191 2.65 -1.89 8.03
C ILE A 191 3.48 -1.34 6.86
N ALA A 192 3.63 -2.12 5.78
CA ALA A 192 4.33 -1.68 4.58
C ALA A 192 3.66 -0.44 3.94
N ASP A 193 2.33 -0.42 3.84
CA ASP A 193 1.55 0.70 3.29
C ASP A 193 1.65 1.98 4.16
N GLU A 194 1.71 1.82 5.49
CA GLU A 194 2.00 2.93 6.40
C GLU A 194 3.40 3.49 6.16
N ILE A 195 4.41 2.62 6.05
CA ILE A 195 5.80 3.01 5.75
C ILE A 195 5.89 3.69 4.39
N GLU A 196 5.24 3.18 3.36
CA GLU A 196 5.21 3.79 2.03
C GLU A 196 4.66 5.22 2.10
N THR A 197 3.61 5.42 2.89
CA THR A 197 3.04 6.75 3.09
C THR A 197 4.01 7.69 3.81
N MET A 198 4.78 7.19 4.79
CA MET A 198 5.85 7.97 5.44
C MET A 198 7.01 8.27 4.46
N ILE A 199 7.40 7.33 3.61
CA ILE A 199 8.41 7.51 2.55
C ILE A 199 7.98 8.63 1.59
N ILE A 200 6.71 8.66 1.20
CA ILE A 200 6.15 9.72 0.36
C ILE A 200 6.25 11.08 1.05
N GLU A 201 5.92 11.14 2.34
CA GLU A 201 5.99 12.39 3.12
C GLU A 201 7.43 12.85 3.38
N LEU A 202 8.39 11.93 3.49
CA LEU A 202 9.83 12.20 3.63
C LEU A 202 10.53 12.58 2.33
N GLY A 203 9.93 12.25 1.16
CA GLY A 203 10.46 12.66 -0.14
C GLY A 203 11.89 12.17 -0.39
N ARG A 204 12.82 13.11 -0.65
CA ARG A 204 14.22 12.76 -0.95
C ARG A 204 14.96 12.15 0.24
N ASP A 205 14.56 12.48 1.46
CA ASP A 205 15.21 12.00 2.69
C ASP A 205 14.88 10.51 2.98
N ALA A 206 13.90 9.95 2.26
CA ALA A 206 13.43 8.58 2.42
C ALA A 206 14.23 7.52 1.65
N ARG A 207 15.30 7.90 0.94
CA ARG A 207 15.97 7.00 -0.02
C ARG A 207 16.39 5.66 0.60
N LEU A 208 16.97 5.67 1.79
CA LEU A 208 17.41 4.44 2.47
C LEU A 208 16.22 3.60 2.95
N LEU A 209 15.19 4.25 3.50
CA LEU A 209 13.96 3.58 3.95
C LEU A 209 13.26 2.86 2.78
N ARG A 210 13.21 3.48 1.60
CA ARG A 210 12.66 2.85 0.40
C ARG A 210 13.42 1.58 0.02
N LEU A 211 14.76 1.63 -0.02
CA LEU A 211 15.57 0.45 -0.33
C LEU A 211 15.33 -0.69 0.66
N GLN A 212 15.22 -0.38 1.95
CA GLN A 212 14.96 -1.39 2.99
C GLN A 212 13.54 -1.96 2.88
N LEU A 213 12.53 -1.13 2.60
CA LEU A 213 11.17 -1.61 2.40
C LEU A 213 11.08 -2.53 1.17
N ASP A 214 11.69 -2.12 0.05
CA ASP A 214 11.69 -2.90 -1.19
C ASP A 214 12.34 -4.28 -0.99
N GLU A 215 13.43 -4.36 -0.22
CA GLU A 215 14.12 -5.61 0.14
C GLU A 215 13.26 -6.51 1.03
N LEU A 216 12.54 -5.95 2.00
CA LEU A 216 11.74 -6.73 2.94
C LEU A 216 10.39 -7.18 2.37
N TYR A 217 9.74 -6.35 1.56
CA TYR A 217 8.35 -6.53 1.15
C TYR A 217 8.19 -7.14 -0.25
N GLY A 218 9.13 -6.89 -1.17
CA GLY A 218 9.00 -7.29 -2.57
C GLY A 218 8.81 -8.79 -2.80
N GLU A 219 9.45 -9.65 -2.00
CA GLU A 219 9.30 -11.11 -2.11
C GLU A 219 8.03 -11.66 -1.45
N ILE A 220 7.45 -10.93 -0.50
CA ILE A 220 6.31 -11.38 0.29
C ILE A 220 5.02 -11.32 -0.52
N ASP A 221 4.83 -10.26 -1.29
CA ASP A 221 3.61 -10.01 -2.08
C ASP A 221 3.35 -11.17 -3.06
N ASP A 222 4.38 -11.55 -3.81
CA ASP A 222 4.36 -12.68 -4.75
C ASP A 222 4.05 -14.03 -4.07
N GLU A 223 4.56 -14.26 -2.85
CA GLU A 223 4.34 -15.52 -2.14
C GLU A 223 2.92 -15.60 -1.56
N LEU A 224 2.40 -14.49 -1.01
CA LEU A 224 1.03 -14.41 -0.49
C LEU A 224 -0.01 -14.63 -1.59
N ASP A 225 0.20 -14.04 -2.76
CA ASP A 225 -0.65 -14.26 -3.93
C ASP A 225 -0.77 -15.75 -4.28
N LEU A 226 0.35 -16.48 -4.24
CA LEU A 226 0.39 -17.91 -4.52
C LEU A 226 -0.27 -18.74 -3.43
N VAL A 227 -0.07 -18.39 -2.14
CA VAL A 227 -0.77 -19.02 -1.02
C VAL A 227 -2.28 -18.90 -1.22
N VAL A 228 -2.79 -17.69 -1.46
CA VAL A 228 -4.22 -17.48 -1.65
C VAL A 228 -4.72 -18.23 -2.88
N ALA A 229 -4.03 -18.12 -4.02
CA ALA A 229 -4.41 -18.79 -5.26
C ALA A 229 -4.52 -20.32 -5.13
N ASP A 230 -3.71 -20.94 -4.28
CA ASP A 230 -3.72 -22.38 -4.02
C ASP A 230 -5.01 -22.88 -3.35
N TYR A 231 -5.73 -22.02 -2.62
CA TYR A 231 -6.92 -22.40 -1.85
C TYR A 231 -8.24 -21.77 -2.33
N LEU A 232 -8.18 -20.85 -3.29
CA LEU A 232 -9.37 -20.19 -3.82
C LEU A 232 -10.24 -21.10 -4.72
N PRO A 233 -11.58 -20.95 -4.65
CA PRO A 233 -12.49 -21.60 -5.57
C PRO A 233 -12.32 -21.06 -7.01
N ALA A 234 -12.84 -21.80 -7.99
CA ALA A 234 -12.82 -21.38 -9.38
C ALA A 234 -13.60 -20.07 -9.57
N GLY A 235 -13.02 -19.11 -10.31
CA GLY A 235 -13.65 -17.83 -10.62
C GLY A 235 -13.36 -16.68 -9.64
N ARG A 236 -12.60 -16.92 -8.56
CA ARG A 236 -12.03 -15.85 -7.72
C ARG A 236 -10.53 -15.70 -7.97
N THR A 237 -10.02 -14.49 -7.79
CA THR A 237 -8.58 -14.20 -7.89
C THR A 237 -7.98 -13.87 -6.53
N ALA A 238 -6.66 -14.08 -6.40
CA ALA A 238 -5.91 -13.70 -5.20
C ALA A 238 -6.01 -12.18 -4.95
N GLU A 239 -5.86 -11.38 -6.01
CA GLU A 239 -5.98 -9.92 -5.97
C GLU A 239 -7.32 -9.46 -5.39
N GLU A 240 -8.45 -10.00 -5.86
CA GLU A 240 -9.78 -9.66 -5.33
C GLU A 240 -9.92 -10.01 -3.84
N THR A 241 -9.38 -11.15 -3.45
CA THR A 241 -9.46 -11.69 -2.08
C THR A 241 -8.61 -10.86 -1.12
N LEU A 242 -7.38 -10.53 -1.50
CA LEU A 242 -6.49 -9.66 -0.72
C LEU A 242 -7.03 -8.22 -0.65
N LEU A 243 -7.67 -7.74 -1.72
CA LEU A 243 -8.36 -6.45 -1.70
C LEU A 243 -9.57 -6.45 -0.77
N GLU A 244 -10.30 -7.55 -0.64
CA GLU A 244 -11.35 -7.69 0.37
C GLU A 244 -10.77 -7.74 1.80
N MET A 245 -9.66 -8.46 1.98
CA MET A 245 -8.93 -8.55 3.26
C MET A 245 -8.45 -7.16 3.73
N SER A 246 -7.89 -6.36 2.82
CA SER A 246 -7.42 -5.00 3.14
C SER A 246 -8.52 -4.02 3.56
N LYS A 247 -9.79 -4.32 3.29
CA LYS A 247 -10.93 -3.50 3.70
C LYS A 247 -11.42 -3.79 5.13
N LEU A 248 -10.99 -4.91 5.71
CA LEU A 248 -11.35 -5.25 7.09
C LEU A 248 -10.74 -4.26 8.07
N ALA A 249 -11.44 -4.01 9.18
CA ALA A 249 -10.88 -3.25 10.30
C ALA A 249 -9.79 -4.08 10.99
N ASP A 250 -8.88 -3.43 11.73
CA ASP A 250 -7.76 -4.12 12.37
C ASP A 250 -8.24 -5.21 13.36
N ASP A 251 -9.33 -4.93 14.09
CA ASP A 251 -9.96 -5.90 15.00
C ASP A 251 -10.54 -7.10 14.23
N ASP A 252 -11.12 -6.86 13.05
CA ASP A 252 -11.69 -7.90 12.19
C ASP A 252 -10.60 -8.78 11.57
N VAL A 253 -9.48 -8.20 11.15
CA VAL A 253 -8.32 -8.96 10.68
C VAL A 253 -7.79 -9.86 11.79
N SER A 254 -7.85 -9.42 13.05
CA SER A 254 -7.37 -10.21 14.19
C SER A 254 -8.23 -11.47 14.46
N ASP A 255 -9.49 -11.47 14.05
CA ASP A 255 -10.40 -12.61 14.16
C ASP A 255 -10.27 -13.55 12.95
N LEU A 256 -9.70 -14.73 13.18
CA LEU A 256 -9.52 -15.75 12.14
C LEU A 256 -10.84 -16.19 11.47
N ARG A 257 -11.99 -16.09 12.15
CA ARG A 257 -13.29 -16.43 11.54
C ARG A 257 -13.77 -15.35 10.58
N VAL A 258 -13.50 -14.09 10.90
CA VAL A 258 -13.83 -12.99 10.00
C VAL A 258 -12.89 -13.04 8.79
N ALA A 259 -11.59 -13.25 9.03
CA ALA A 259 -10.61 -13.42 7.96
C ALA A 259 -10.91 -14.64 7.05
N SER A 260 -11.38 -15.78 7.60
CA SER A 260 -11.72 -16.95 6.80
C SER A 260 -12.88 -16.69 5.81
N SER A 261 -13.83 -15.85 6.19
CA SER A 261 -14.98 -15.51 5.36
C SER A 261 -14.60 -14.85 4.02
N VAL A 262 -13.46 -14.14 4.00
CA VAL A 262 -12.95 -13.46 2.81
C VAL A 262 -12.48 -14.44 1.73
N LEU A 263 -12.11 -15.68 2.09
CA LEU A 263 -11.67 -16.70 1.13
C LEU A 263 -12.83 -17.22 0.25
N GLY A 264 -14.08 -16.88 0.56
CA GLY A 264 -15.26 -17.14 -0.29
C GLY A 264 -15.53 -18.61 -0.55
N ARG A 265 -15.28 -19.46 0.45
CA ARG A 265 -15.61 -20.88 0.39
C ARG A 265 -17.09 -21.06 0.72
N ASP A 266 -17.83 -21.77 -0.13
CA ASP A 266 -19.19 -22.21 0.13
C ASP A 266 -19.18 -23.23 1.28
N GLY A 267 -19.56 -22.83 2.50
CA GLY A 267 -19.55 -23.68 3.68
C GLY A 267 -19.69 -22.92 5.00
N ASP A 268 -19.64 -23.66 6.10
CA ASP A 268 -19.63 -23.12 7.46
C ASP A 268 -18.24 -22.51 7.72
N THR A 269 -18.04 -21.24 7.35
CA THR A 269 -16.78 -20.49 7.52
C THR A 269 -16.30 -20.43 8.98
N ASP A 270 -17.13 -20.89 9.92
CA ASP A 270 -16.84 -21.07 11.34
C ASP A 270 -15.96 -22.30 11.66
N ASP A 271 -15.91 -23.31 10.79
CA ASP A 271 -15.09 -24.52 11.02
C ASP A 271 -13.66 -24.37 10.46
N LEU A 272 -12.82 -23.69 11.23
CA LEU A 272 -11.39 -23.56 10.93
C LEU A 272 -10.64 -24.91 10.94
N GLY A 273 -11.23 -25.98 11.49
CA GLY A 273 -10.63 -27.32 11.52
C GLY A 273 -10.83 -28.10 10.23
N GLN A 274 -11.59 -27.57 9.26
CA GLN A 274 -11.82 -28.22 7.98
C GLN A 274 -10.51 -28.47 7.23
N GLU A 275 -10.29 -29.72 6.79
CA GLU A 275 -9.19 -30.10 5.91
C GLU A 275 -9.30 -29.44 4.54
N VAL A 276 -8.18 -28.92 4.03
CA VAL A 276 -8.07 -28.24 2.75
C VAL A 276 -6.84 -28.73 2.00
N ALA A 277 -6.94 -28.84 0.67
CA ALA A 277 -5.84 -29.25 -0.18
C ALA A 277 -5.42 -28.10 -1.10
N PRO A 278 -4.12 -27.76 -1.18
CA PRO A 278 -3.62 -26.76 -2.12
C PRO A 278 -3.61 -27.30 -3.56
N LYS A 279 -3.72 -26.41 -4.54
CA LYS A 279 -3.52 -26.75 -5.97
C LYS A 279 -2.05 -27.12 -6.27
N GLY A 280 -1.10 -26.58 -5.52
CA GLY A 280 0.34 -26.82 -5.64
C GLY A 280 1.11 -25.75 -6.42
N LEU A 281 0.47 -24.62 -6.74
CA LEU A 281 1.03 -23.50 -7.48
C LEU A 281 2.28 -22.93 -6.79
N ARG A 282 2.26 -22.80 -5.46
CA ARG A 282 3.40 -22.29 -4.69
C ARG A 282 4.64 -23.16 -4.83
N LEU A 283 4.49 -24.49 -4.78
CA LEU A 283 5.62 -25.41 -4.95
C LEU A 283 6.08 -25.48 -6.42
N LEU A 284 5.14 -25.41 -7.38
CA LEU A 284 5.46 -25.35 -8.80
C LEU A 284 6.23 -24.09 -9.18
N ARG A 285 5.98 -22.94 -8.52
CA ARG A 285 6.74 -21.70 -8.74
C ARG A 285 8.23 -21.85 -8.44
N ARG A 286 8.60 -22.75 -7.52
CA ARG A 286 10.00 -23.04 -7.16
C ARG A 286 10.74 -23.85 -8.25
N VAL A 287 10.01 -24.40 -9.23
CA VAL A 287 10.61 -25.12 -10.36
C VAL A 287 11.25 -24.13 -11.31
N SER A 288 12.56 -24.24 -11.49
CA SER A 288 13.31 -23.36 -12.38
C SER A 288 12.75 -23.38 -13.80
N ARG A 289 12.52 -22.20 -14.40
CA ARG A 289 12.04 -22.02 -15.78
C ARG A 289 10.62 -22.53 -16.06
N LEU A 290 9.84 -22.85 -15.03
CA LEU A 290 8.42 -23.15 -15.22
C LEU A 290 7.62 -21.85 -15.40
N SER A 291 6.95 -21.71 -16.54
CA SER A 291 6.07 -20.55 -16.77
C SER A 291 4.82 -20.63 -15.89
N ALA A 292 4.28 -19.49 -15.47
CA ALA A 292 3.05 -19.45 -14.67
C ALA A 292 1.88 -20.17 -15.36
N LYS A 293 1.74 -20.01 -16.68
CA LYS A 293 0.70 -20.70 -17.47
C LYS A 293 0.83 -22.22 -17.38
N LEU A 294 2.05 -22.73 -17.48
CA LEU A 294 2.30 -24.18 -17.40
C LEU A 294 2.10 -24.69 -15.97
N ALA A 295 2.49 -23.92 -14.94
CA ALA A 295 2.22 -24.25 -13.55
C ALA A 295 0.72 -24.39 -13.27
N HIS A 296 -0.11 -23.47 -13.76
CA HIS A 296 -1.58 -23.59 -13.66
C HIS A 296 -2.09 -24.82 -14.40
N GLY A 297 -1.65 -25.06 -15.64
CA GLY A 297 -2.07 -26.24 -16.40
C GLY A 297 -1.74 -27.57 -15.71
N VAL A 298 -0.57 -27.67 -15.07
CA VAL A 298 -0.17 -28.83 -14.26
C VAL A 298 -1.06 -28.94 -13.00
N ALA A 299 -1.19 -27.86 -12.24
CA ALA A 299 -1.99 -27.85 -11.01
C ALA A 299 -3.46 -28.25 -11.28
N ASP A 300 -4.06 -27.71 -12.34
CA ASP A 300 -5.43 -28.01 -12.76
C ASP A 300 -5.58 -29.47 -13.23
N HIS A 301 -4.57 -30.03 -13.92
CA HIS A 301 -4.60 -31.41 -14.40
C HIS A 301 -4.62 -32.43 -13.24
N PHE A 302 -3.78 -32.23 -12.23
CA PHE A 302 -3.70 -33.16 -11.09
C PHE A 302 -4.78 -32.89 -10.03
N GLY A 303 -5.31 -31.66 -9.95
CA GLY A 303 -6.40 -31.31 -9.03
C GLY A 303 -6.02 -31.40 -7.56
N GLY A 304 -4.76 -31.11 -7.23
CA GLY A 304 -4.25 -31.05 -5.86
C GLY A 304 -2.79 -31.50 -5.70
N LEU A 305 -2.11 -30.94 -4.71
CA LEU A 305 -0.69 -31.19 -4.45
C LEU A 305 -0.38 -32.67 -4.14
N ALA A 306 -1.20 -33.34 -3.33
CA ALA A 306 -0.97 -34.74 -2.95
C ALA A 306 -0.96 -35.69 -4.16
N LYS A 307 -1.80 -35.42 -5.16
CA LYS A 307 -1.81 -36.17 -6.43
C LYS A 307 -0.58 -35.83 -7.28
N LEU A 308 -0.22 -34.55 -7.35
CA LEU A 308 0.97 -34.08 -8.05
C LEU A 308 2.26 -34.71 -7.48
N GLN A 309 2.40 -34.83 -6.16
CA GLN A 309 3.56 -35.47 -5.52
C GLN A 309 3.68 -36.96 -5.85
N ARG A 310 2.56 -37.66 -6.05
CA ARG A 310 2.52 -39.10 -6.40
C ARG A 310 2.67 -39.34 -7.91
N ALA A 311 2.63 -38.29 -8.74
CA ALA A 311 2.66 -38.40 -10.19
C ALA A 311 3.97 -39.02 -10.71
N THR A 312 3.84 -39.93 -11.66
CA THR A 312 4.99 -40.47 -12.39
C THR A 312 5.51 -39.48 -13.43
N LEU A 313 6.70 -39.77 -13.97
CA LEU A 313 7.28 -38.93 -15.02
C LEU A 313 6.40 -38.95 -16.29
N ASP A 314 5.82 -40.11 -16.61
CA ASP A 314 4.89 -40.27 -17.73
C ASP A 314 3.58 -39.49 -17.51
N ASP A 315 3.05 -39.47 -16.28
CA ASP A 315 1.85 -38.68 -15.94
C ASP A 315 2.11 -37.18 -16.15
N LEU A 316 3.27 -36.67 -15.73
CA LEU A 316 3.63 -35.26 -15.91
C LEU A 316 3.79 -34.90 -17.38
N MET A 317 4.37 -35.79 -18.19
CA MET A 317 4.53 -35.60 -19.64
C MET A 317 3.20 -35.67 -20.41
N SER A 318 2.12 -36.14 -19.78
CA SER A 318 0.78 -36.13 -20.38
C SER A 318 0.14 -34.74 -20.38
N VAL A 319 0.69 -33.79 -19.62
CA VAL A 319 0.21 -32.41 -19.58
C VAL A 319 0.74 -31.62 -20.79
N ASP A 320 -0.17 -30.96 -21.50
CA ASP A 320 0.17 -30.15 -22.68
C ASP A 320 1.27 -29.11 -22.38
N GLY A 321 2.39 -29.24 -23.09
CA GLY A 321 3.53 -28.33 -22.96
C GLY A 321 4.58 -28.73 -21.91
N VAL A 322 4.42 -29.86 -21.23
CA VAL A 322 5.44 -30.43 -20.34
C VAL A 322 6.31 -31.42 -21.12
N ASP A 323 7.58 -31.08 -21.32
CA ASP A 323 8.57 -32.00 -21.87
C ASP A 323 9.24 -32.84 -20.75
N GLU A 324 10.01 -33.85 -21.15
CA GLU A 324 10.68 -34.76 -20.21
C GLU A 324 11.65 -34.01 -19.27
N ALA A 325 12.29 -32.95 -19.75
CA ALA A 325 13.19 -32.13 -18.93
C ALA A 325 12.43 -31.36 -17.85
N THR A 326 11.29 -30.77 -18.20
CA THR A 326 10.41 -30.05 -17.26
C THR A 326 9.76 -31.01 -16.26
N ALA A 327 9.29 -32.18 -16.71
CA ALA A 327 8.73 -33.22 -15.84
C ALA A 327 9.75 -33.67 -14.77
N ARG A 328 11.02 -33.90 -15.17
CA ARG A 328 12.11 -34.19 -14.23
C ARG A 328 12.32 -33.05 -13.23
N ALA A 329 12.38 -31.81 -13.70
CA ALA A 329 12.59 -30.63 -12.86
C ALA A 329 11.47 -30.43 -11.82
N ILE A 330 10.21 -30.70 -12.20
CA ILE A 330 9.07 -30.68 -11.28
C ILE A 330 9.26 -31.74 -10.20
N ARG A 331 9.49 -33.01 -10.57
CA ARG A 331 9.68 -34.11 -9.61
C ARG A 331 10.84 -33.86 -8.65
N GLU A 332 11.97 -33.42 -9.18
CA GLU A 332 13.17 -33.19 -8.36
C GLU A 332 12.93 -32.07 -7.34
N THR A 333 12.31 -30.97 -7.78
CA THR A 333 11.96 -29.85 -6.89
C THR A 333 10.99 -30.29 -5.80
N LEU A 334 9.92 -31.01 -6.14
CA LEU A 334 8.95 -31.50 -5.15
C LEU A 334 9.59 -32.47 -4.15
N SER A 335 10.41 -33.42 -4.62
CA SER A 335 11.13 -34.36 -3.74
C SER A 335 12.06 -33.63 -2.78
N ARG A 336 12.81 -32.65 -3.28
CA ARG A 336 13.75 -31.85 -2.47
C ARG A 336 13.03 -31.06 -1.38
N ILE A 337 11.87 -30.47 -1.71
CA ILE A 337 11.07 -29.72 -0.74
C ILE A 337 10.55 -30.67 0.34
N THR A 338 9.99 -31.82 -0.04
CA THR A 338 9.53 -32.83 0.92
C THR A 338 10.66 -33.29 1.85
N GLU A 339 11.85 -33.56 1.32
CA GLU A 339 13.03 -33.92 2.13
C GLU A 339 13.45 -32.81 3.08
N SER A 340 13.52 -31.55 2.62
CA SER A 340 13.89 -30.43 3.48
C SER A 340 12.89 -30.19 4.60
N THR A 341 11.60 -30.29 4.29
CA THR A 341 10.53 -30.05 5.25
C THR A 341 10.51 -31.11 6.35
N ILE A 342 10.81 -32.37 6.01
CA ILE A 342 10.97 -33.43 7.01
C ILE A 342 12.19 -33.17 7.90
N LEU A 343 13.31 -32.71 7.32
CA LEU A 343 14.53 -32.42 8.08
C LEU A 343 14.35 -31.25 9.05
N ASP A 344 13.62 -30.20 8.67
CA ASP A 344 13.40 -29.01 9.51
C ASP A 344 12.49 -29.30 10.73
N GLN A 345 11.76 -30.42 10.74
CA GLN A 345 10.94 -30.86 11.87
C GLN A 345 11.73 -31.60 12.97
N TYR A 346 12.99 -32.00 12.71
CA TYR A 346 13.84 -32.78 13.62
C TYR A 346 15.02 -31.98 14.19
#